data_AF-A0AA39Q8A2-F1
#
_entry.id   AF-A0AA39Q8A2-F1
#
_cell.length_a   1.000
_cell.length_b   1.000
_cell.length_c   1.000
_cell.angle_alpha   90.00
_cell.angle_beta   90.00
_cell.angle_gamma   90.00
#
_symmetry.space_group_name_H-M   'P 1'
#
loop_
_entity.id
_entity.type
_entity.pdbx_description
1 polymer ?
#
loop_
_entity_poly.entity_id
_entity_poly.type
_entity_poly.pdbx_seq_one_letter_code
_entity_poly.pdbx_strand_id
1 'polypeptide(L)'
;MFTNSGSSQPIAVGLPSSVKRRKTGSGSSSSKSQRSQSRKSPSKRNPSKATQKDLAKAKSAQKAQQKRAWNAWLAREENRWSPDEDPDYKQEVGWQVIQYSDAKKYYRFSDKEMETLPYTPFDNQHNLNRPGRSFHLPDLLRLGYRKAAVLGGISGALEGTFQGVALQEGKRLYDEKMKDLDEKYKKKHEGRSRPGPETYRIVAKKKGTTRRPRPFGSWWESVYENGKKIGYWLVLHFDPDADEGPSPPHPSREERFWPIENGRPDW
;
A
#
# COMPACT_ATOMS: atom_id res chain seq x y z
N MET A 1 55.72 -16.34 -4.70
CA MET A 1 56.41 -15.30 -3.90
C MET A 1 55.75 -13.98 -4.28
N PHE A 2 55.02 -13.22 -3.46
CA PHE A 2 55.01 -13.03 -2.02
C PHE A 2 53.58 -13.07 -1.46
N THR A 3 53.47 -13.63 -0.25
CA THR A 3 52.30 -13.61 0.63
C THR A 3 52.18 -12.26 1.33
N ASN A 4 50.96 -11.74 1.49
CA ASN A 4 50.71 -10.74 2.53
C ASN A 4 49.54 -11.17 3.42
N SER A 5 49.90 -11.46 4.67
CA SER A 5 49.06 -11.90 5.76
C SER A 5 48.77 -10.69 6.63
N GLY A 6 47.49 -10.37 6.86
CA GLY A 6 47.07 -9.25 7.71
C GLY A 6 45.91 -9.66 8.58
N SER A 7 46.24 -10.18 9.76
CA SER A 7 45.34 -10.60 10.84
C SER A 7 44.84 -9.41 11.68
N SER A 8 43.68 -9.65 12.32
CA SER A 8 43.20 -9.09 13.61
C SER A 8 42.14 -7.99 13.52
N GLN A 9 41.10 -7.90 14.34
CA GLN A 9 40.38 -8.71 15.35
C GLN A 9 39.05 -7.92 15.57
N PRO A 10 37.93 -8.54 16.00
CA PRO A 10 36.63 -7.85 16.12
C PRO A 10 36.51 -7.02 17.40
N ILE A 11 36.09 -5.75 17.26
CA ILE A 11 35.74 -4.89 18.39
C ILE A 11 34.32 -5.23 18.86
N ALA A 12 34.24 -5.91 19.99
CA ALA A 12 33.02 -6.07 20.79
C ALA A 12 32.96 -4.97 21.86
N VAL A 13 31.98 -4.08 21.75
CA VAL A 13 31.54 -3.15 22.79
C VAL A 13 30.02 -3.11 22.64
N GLY A 14 29.15 -3.44 23.58
CA GLY A 14 29.22 -3.36 25.04
C GLY A 14 27.85 -2.81 25.45
N LEU A 15 26.88 -3.71 25.70
CA LEU A 15 25.52 -3.37 26.12
C LEU A 15 25.52 -2.81 27.56
N PRO A 16 24.94 -1.64 27.82
CA PRO A 16 24.67 -1.23 29.20
C PRO A 16 23.39 -1.89 29.73
N SER A 17 23.60 -2.75 30.73
CA SER A 17 22.64 -3.29 31.67
C SER A 17 21.81 -2.18 32.34
N SER A 18 20.48 -2.23 32.21
CA SER A 18 19.56 -1.36 32.94
C SER A 18 19.27 -1.91 34.34
N VAL A 19 19.84 -1.23 35.33
CA VAL A 19 19.72 -1.53 36.76
C VAL A 19 18.31 -1.26 37.27
N LYS A 20 17.72 -2.27 37.91
CA LYS A 20 16.51 -2.20 38.74
C LYS A 20 16.74 -1.25 39.92
N ARG A 21 16.01 -0.12 39.95
CA ARG A 21 15.91 0.73 41.15
C ARG A 21 14.61 0.44 41.88
N ARG A 22 14.69 -0.36 42.95
CA ARG A 22 13.63 -0.46 43.98
C ARG A 22 13.67 0.81 44.83
N LYS A 23 12.51 1.39 45.11
CA LYS A 23 12.33 2.48 46.08
C LYS A 23 11.49 1.94 47.23
N THR A 24 12.07 1.88 48.43
CA THR A 24 11.44 1.48 49.70
C THR A 24 11.73 2.52 50.77
N GLY A 25 10.70 2.85 51.57
CA GLY A 25 10.75 3.60 52.83
C GLY A 25 10.69 5.12 52.68
N SER A 26 10.10 5.92 53.57
CA SER A 26 9.49 5.65 54.89
C SER A 26 8.87 6.94 55.45
N GLY A 27 7.81 6.81 56.27
CA GLY A 27 7.30 7.78 57.26
C GLY A 27 6.56 9.01 56.71
N SER A 28 5.53 9.60 57.33
CA SER A 28 4.95 9.52 58.66
C SER A 28 3.65 10.36 58.60
N SER A 29 2.55 9.91 59.21
CA SER A 29 1.79 10.72 60.18
C SER A 29 0.44 10.09 60.53
N SER A 30 0.24 10.03 61.85
CA SER A 30 -0.98 9.73 62.60
C SER A 30 -2.13 10.66 62.25
N SER A 31 -3.36 10.13 62.21
CA SER A 31 -4.55 10.75 62.84
C SER A 31 -5.72 9.77 62.91
N LYS A 32 -6.30 9.67 64.11
CA LYS A 32 -7.53 8.97 64.46
C LYS A 32 -8.75 9.67 63.82
N SER A 33 -9.80 8.87 63.55
CA SER A 33 -11.20 9.09 63.96
C SER A 33 -12.24 8.90 62.85
N GLN A 34 -13.40 8.40 63.31
CA GLN A 34 -14.74 8.42 62.72
C GLN A 34 -15.16 7.33 61.72
N ARG A 35 -15.68 6.27 62.36
CA ARG A 35 -16.82 5.43 62.00
C ARG A 35 -17.95 6.21 61.29
N SER A 36 -18.20 5.87 60.02
CA SER A 36 -19.49 6.07 59.36
C SER A 36 -19.78 4.87 58.45
N GLN A 37 -20.85 4.16 58.78
CA GLN A 37 -21.46 3.15 57.92
C GLN A 37 -22.18 3.87 56.78
N SER A 38 -21.85 3.59 55.50
CA SER A 38 -22.82 3.66 54.41
C SER A 38 -22.26 3.10 53.10
N ARG A 39 -23.01 2.15 52.53
CA ARG A 39 -23.07 1.70 51.13
C ARG A 39 -21.77 1.17 50.50
N LYS A 40 -21.67 -0.17 50.49
CA LYS A 40 -20.81 -0.95 49.58
C LYS A 40 -21.16 -0.60 48.12
N SER A 41 -20.44 0.35 47.55
CA SER A 41 -20.32 0.48 46.10
C SER A 41 -19.72 -0.81 45.53
N PRO A 42 -20.23 -1.37 44.41
CA PRO A 42 -19.63 -2.53 43.79
C PRO A 42 -18.20 -2.17 43.39
N SER A 43 -17.25 -2.78 44.10
CA SER A 43 -15.83 -2.66 43.82
C SER A 43 -15.62 -3.02 42.35
N LYS A 44 -15.18 -2.04 41.55
CA LYS A 44 -14.64 -2.25 40.20
C LYS A 44 -13.43 -3.17 40.36
N ARG A 45 -13.68 -4.49 40.36
CA ARG A 45 -12.65 -5.51 40.31
C ARG A 45 -11.92 -5.30 38.99
N ASN A 46 -10.70 -4.78 39.07
CA ASN A 46 -9.76 -4.83 37.97
C ASN A 46 -9.68 -6.30 37.51
N PRO A 47 -9.87 -6.59 36.21
CA PRO A 47 -9.83 -7.96 35.71
C PRO A 47 -8.49 -8.59 36.10
N SER A 48 -8.54 -9.82 36.61
CA SER A 48 -7.35 -10.52 37.08
C SER A 48 -6.29 -10.58 35.97
N LYS A 49 -5.00 -10.50 36.33
CA LYS A 49 -3.89 -10.57 35.36
C LYS A 49 -3.93 -11.83 34.48
N ALA A 50 -4.49 -12.93 34.98
CA ALA A 50 -4.71 -14.15 34.20
C ALA A 50 -5.70 -13.92 33.05
N THR A 51 -6.84 -13.28 33.33
CA THR A 51 -7.88 -12.96 32.34
C THR A 51 -7.38 -12.02 31.23
N GLN A 52 -6.50 -11.07 31.55
CA GLN A 52 -5.92 -10.18 30.53
C GLN A 52 -4.97 -10.91 29.57
N LYS A 53 -4.17 -11.86 30.09
CA LYS A 53 -3.26 -12.67 29.27
C LYS A 53 -4.03 -13.56 28.30
N ASP A 54 -5.11 -14.17 28.78
CA ASP A 54 -5.96 -15.04 27.95
C ASP A 54 -6.69 -14.25 26.86
N LEU A 55 -7.19 -13.06 27.18
CA LEU A 55 -7.81 -12.16 26.20
C LEU A 55 -6.81 -11.70 25.13
N ALA A 56 -5.57 -11.39 25.51
CA ALA A 56 -4.51 -11.04 24.57
C ALA A 56 -4.16 -12.22 23.64
N LYS A 57 -4.08 -13.44 24.20
CA LYS A 57 -3.83 -14.68 23.44
C LYS A 57 -4.96 -14.96 22.45
N ALA A 58 -6.22 -14.80 22.86
CA ALA A 58 -7.39 -14.99 22.01
C ALA A 58 -7.40 -13.98 20.83
N LYS A 59 -7.16 -12.69 21.10
CA LYS A 59 -7.04 -11.66 20.04
C LYS A 59 -5.90 -11.95 19.08
N SER A 60 -4.76 -12.44 19.58
CA SER A 60 -3.63 -12.83 18.74
C SER A 60 -3.96 -14.02 17.84
N ALA A 61 -4.61 -15.06 18.39
CA ALA A 61 -5.07 -16.21 17.64
C ALA A 61 -6.07 -15.83 16.54
N GLN A 62 -7.04 -14.95 16.85
CA GLN A 62 -8.00 -14.43 15.88
C GLN A 62 -7.30 -13.69 14.73
N LYS A 63 -6.35 -12.80 15.03
CA LYS A 63 -5.55 -12.11 14.00
C LYS A 63 -4.75 -13.07 13.13
N ALA A 64 -4.18 -14.11 13.74
CA ALA A 64 -3.47 -15.14 12.99
C ALA A 64 -4.41 -15.92 12.06
N GLN A 65 -5.61 -16.24 12.52
CA GLN A 65 -6.64 -16.89 11.71
C GLN A 65 -7.08 -16.01 10.53
N GLN A 66 -7.35 -14.72 10.76
CA GLN A 66 -7.71 -13.77 9.70
C GLN A 66 -6.61 -13.65 8.64
N LYS A 67 -5.34 -13.58 9.06
CA LYS A 67 -4.20 -13.55 8.13
C LYS A 67 -4.07 -14.85 7.33
N ARG A 68 -4.30 -16.01 7.97
CA ARG A 68 -4.32 -17.31 7.28
C ARG A 68 -5.45 -17.36 6.26
N ALA A 69 -6.65 -16.89 6.61
CA ALA A 69 -7.79 -16.83 5.71
C ALA A 69 -7.51 -15.94 4.49
N TRP A 70 -6.91 -14.77 4.69
CA TRP A 70 -6.47 -13.89 3.60
C TRP A 70 -5.46 -14.57 2.67
N ASN A 71 -4.42 -15.19 3.24
CA ASN A 71 -3.42 -15.90 2.45
C ASN A 71 -4.01 -17.09 1.69
N ALA A 72 -4.97 -17.80 2.29
CA ALA A 72 -5.67 -18.90 1.64
C ALA A 72 -6.54 -18.41 0.49
N TRP A 73 -7.19 -17.25 0.63
CA TRP A 73 -7.94 -16.61 -0.46
C TRP A 73 -7.03 -16.22 -1.62
N LEU A 74 -5.88 -15.59 -1.35
CA LEU A 74 -4.88 -15.25 -2.37
C LEU A 74 -4.28 -16.47 -3.08
N ALA A 75 -4.28 -17.63 -2.43
CA ALA A 75 -3.70 -18.86 -2.98
C ALA A 75 -4.68 -19.65 -3.87
N ARG A 76 -5.94 -19.21 -3.98
CA ARG A 76 -6.88 -19.86 -4.89
C ARG A 76 -6.63 -19.34 -6.31
N GLU A 77 -6.53 -20.26 -7.25
CA GLU A 77 -6.33 -19.92 -8.67
C GLU A 77 -7.49 -19.04 -9.19
N GLU A 78 -8.73 -19.26 -8.75
CA GLU A 78 -9.91 -18.44 -9.12
C GLU A 78 -9.77 -16.93 -8.80
N ASN A 79 -8.88 -16.56 -7.86
CA ASN A 79 -8.67 -15.17 -7.48
C ASN A 79 -7.43 -14.55 -8.13
N ARG A 80 -6.64 -15.35 -8.86
CA ARG A 80 -5.54 -14.84 -9.65
C ARG A 80 -6.11 -14.31 -10.95
N TRP A 81 -5.70 -13.11 -11.34
CA TRP A 81 -6.08 -12.58 -12.62
C TRP A 81 -5.02 -12.95 -13.66
N SER A 82 -5.46 -13.43 -14.81
CA SER A 82 -4.60 -13.72 -15.96
C SER A 82 -5.12 -12.98 -17.20
N PRO A 83 -4.23 -12.35 -18.00
CA PRO A 83 -4.60 -11.80 -19.30
C PRO A 83 -5.23 -12.83 -20.24
N ASP A 84 -4.88 -14.11 -20.10
CA ASP A 84 -5.41 -15.19 -20.93
C ASP A 84 -6.88 -15.50 -20.61
N GLU A 85 -7.30 -15.27 -19.37
CA GLU A 85 -8.69 -15.49 -18.91
C GLU A 85 -9.59 -14.27 -19.17
N ASP A 86 -9.00 -13.08 -19.30
CA ASP A 86 -9.68 -11.82 -19.57
C ASP A 86 -8.96 -11.02 -20.67
N PRO A 87 -8.94 -11.52 -21.92
CA PRO A 87 -8.21 -10.91 -23.03
C PRO A 87 -8.82 -9.56 -23.46
N ASP A 88 -10.06 -9.29 -23.05
CA ASP A 88 -10.79 -8.07 -23.37
C ASP A 88 -10.55 -6.94 -22.37
N TYR A 89 -9.84 -7.20 -21.26
CA TYR A 89 -9.48 -6.16 -20.31
C TYR A 89 -8.57 -5.11 -20.96
N LYS A 90 -9.08 -3.89 -21.06
CA LYS A 90 -8.35 -2.76 -21.63
C LYS A 90 -8.59 -1.54 -20.76
N GLN A 91 -7.52 -0.77 -20.52
CA GLN A 91 -7.65 0.50 -19.83
C GLN A 91 -8.38 1.52 -20.70
N GLU A 92 -9.37 2.20 -20.11
CA GLU A 92 -10.20 3.16 -20.82
C GLU A 92 -9.74 4.61 -20.61
N VAL A 93 -10.14 5.48 -21.53
CA VAL A 93 -9.97 6.92 -21.36
C VAL A 93 -10.71 7.40 -20.11
N GLY A 94 -10.03 8.22 -19.31
CA GLY A 94 -10.54 8.80 -18.08
C GLY A 94 -10.05 8.08 -16.84
N TRP A 95 -9.61 6.82 -16.95
CA TRP A 95 -9.13 6.02 -15.83
C TRP A 95 -7.88 6.64 -15.20
N GLN A 96 -7.77 6.48 -13.88
CA GLN A 96 -6.55 6.79 -13.14
C GLN A 96 -5.80 5.49 -12.91
N VAL A 97 -4.55 5.44 -13.35
CA VAL A 97 -3.70 4.26 -13.27
C VAL A 97 -2.45 4.53 -12.44
N ILE A 98 -1.96 3.49 -11.78
CA ILE A 98 -0.76 3.51 -10.94
C ILE A 98 0.14 2.37 -11.41
N GLN A 99 1.44 2.61 -11.49
CA GLN A 99 2.41 1.58 -11.86
C GLN A 99 2.64 0.59 -10.71
N TYR A 100 3.09 -0.62 -11.05
CA TYR A 100 3.31 -1.71 -10.10
C TYR A 100 4.13 -1.33 -8.88
N SER A 101 5.30 -0.71 -9.09
CA SER A 101 6.24 -0.32 -8.04
C SER A 101 5.59 0.66 -7.06
N ASP A 102 4.97 1.71 -7.59
CA ASP A 102 4.25 2.73 -6.81
C ASP A 102 3.09 2.16 -6.02
N ALA A 103 2.26 1.34 -6.67
CA ALA A 103 1.13 0.69 -6.02
C ALA A 103 1.61 -0.20 -4.87
N LYS A 104 2.63 -1.04 -5.12
CA LYS A 104 3.20 -1.95 -4.11
C LYS A 104 3.78 -1.16 -2.93
N LYS A 105 4.57 -0.11 -3.21
CA LYS A 105 5.23 0.75 -2.21
C LYS A 105 4.21 1.54 -1.38
N TYR A 106 3.27 2.21 -2.03
CA TYR A 106 2.32 3.09 -1.38
C TYR A 106 1.26 2.32 -0.59
N TYR A 107 0.68 1.26 -1.17
CA TYR A 107 -0.40 0.48 -0.54
C TYR A 107 0.10 -0.69 0.31
N ARG A 108 1.41 -0.99 0.26
CA ARG A 108 2.04 -2.11 0.95
C ARG A 108 1.41 -3.44 0.58
N PHE A 109 1.17 -3.62 -0.72
CA PHE A 109 0.74 -4.89 -1.27
C PHE A 109 1.93 -5.84 -1.42
N SER A 110 1.67 -7.13 -1.29
CA SER A 110 2.63 -8.18 -1.68
C SER A 110 2.48 -8.53 -3.16
N ASP A 111 3.48 -9.20 -3.75
CA ASP A 111 3.40 -9.62 -5.15
C ASP A 111 2.16 -10.48 -5.42
N LYS A 112 1.85 -11.42 -4.51
CA LYS A 112 0.65 -12.26 -4.56
C LYS A 112 -0.67 -11.47 -4.51
N GLU A 113 -0.68 -10.33 -3.83
CA GLU A 113 -1.87 -9.47 -3.79
C GLU A 113 -2.05 -8.73 -5.11
N MET A 114 -0.96 -8.26 -5.71
CA MET A 114 -0.99 -7.60 -7.00
C MET A 114 -1.37 -8.55 -8.15
N GLU A 115 -1.03 -9.84 -8.05
CA GLU A 115 -1.44 -10.90 -8.99
C GLU A 115 -2.96 -11.12 -9.04
N THR A 116 -3.72 -10.64 -8.05
CA THR A 116 -5.19 -10.75 -8.05
C THR A 116 -5.90 -9.63 -8.82
N LEU A 117 -5.13 -8.65 -9.32
CA LEU A 117 -5.68 -7.47 -9.96
C LEU A 117 -5.48 -7.50 -11.47
N PRO A 118 -6.46 -7.01 -12.23
CA PRO A 118 -6.29 -6.78 -13.65
C PRO A 118 -5.28 -5.65 -13.89
N TYR A 119 -4.44 -5.83 -14.89
CA TYR A 119 -3.41 -4.87 -15.25
C TYR A 119 -3.20 -4.81 -16.76
N THR A 120 -2.61 -3.70 -17.21
CA THR A 120 -2.14 -3.57 -18.59
C THR A 120 -0.62 -3.57 -18.60
N PRO A 121 0.02 -4.48 -19.37
CA PRO A 121 1.46 -4.50 -19.50
C PRO A 121 1.93 -3.39 -20.45
N PHE A 122 3.06 -2.77 -20.12
CA PHE A 122 3.70 -1.76 -20.97
C PHE A 122 5.18 -2.07 -21.18
N ASP A 123 5.74 -1.63 -22.31
CA ASP A 123 7.14 -1.86 -22.64
C ASP A 123 8.06 -1.14 -21.66
N ASN A 124 8.96 -1.90 -21.02
CA ASN A 124 9.95 -1.35 -20.12
C ASN A 124 11.24 -1.04 -20.88
N GLN A 125 11.58 0.25 -21.00
CA GLN A 125 12.74 0.69 -21.75
C GLN A 125 14.09 0.22 -21.20
N HIS A 126 14.19 -0.05 -19.90
CA HIS A 126 15.42 -0.58 -19.28
C HIS A 126 15.55 -2.09 -19.44
N ASN A 127 14.44 -2.79 -19.62
CA ASN A 127 14.43 -4.23 -19.73
C ASN A 127 13.23 -4.71 -20.54
N LEU A 128 13.43 -4.88 -21.85
CA LEU A 128 12.41 -5.37 -22.78
C LEU A 128 11.90 -6.77 -22.40
N ASN A 129 12.66 -7.55 -21.63
CA ASN A 129 12.24 -8.87 -21.14
C ASN A 129 11.38 -8.81 -19.86
N ARG A 130 11.16 -7.61 -19.31
CA ARG A 130 10.37 -7.39 -18.08
C ARG A 130 9.41 -6.21 -18.26
N PRO A 131 8.27 -6.43 -18.95
CA PRO A 131 7.29 -5.38 -19.13
C PRO A 131 6.83 -4.82 -17.78
N GLY A 132 6.59 -3.51 -17.74
CA GLY A 132 5.95 -2.88 -16.61
C GLY A 132 4.47 -3.22 -16.57
N ARG A 133 3.81 -2.91 -15.45
CA ARG A 133 2.39 -3.18 -15.24
C ARG A 133 1.71 -1.94 -14.65
N SER A 134 0.59 -1.55 -15.22
CA SER A 134 -0.25 -0.46 -14.72
C SER A 134 -1.60 -1.00 -14.25
N PHE A 135 -2.07 -0.48 -13.12
CA PHE A 135 -3.27 -0.93 -12.43
C PHE A 135 -4.25 0.23 -12.29
N HIS A 136 -5.52 -0.06 -12.45
CA HIS A 136 -6.58 0.92 -12.25
C HIS A 136 -6.76 1.21 -10.75
N LEU A 137 -6.82 2.50 -10.40
CA LEU A 137 -6.81 2.96 -9.01
C LEU A 137 -7.99 2.42 -8.17
N PRO A 138 -9.26 2.45 -8.64
CA PRO A 138 -10.38 1.85 -7.92
C PRO A 138 -10.18 0.37 -7.58
N ASP A 139 -9.52 -0.41 -8.44
CA ASP A 139 -9.28 -1.84 -8.20
C ASP A 139 -8.24 -2.05 -7.09
N LEU A 140 -7.17 -1.23 -7.10
CA LEU A 140 -6.20 -1.18 -6.00
C LEU A 140 -6.86 -0.81 -4.67
N LEU A 141 -7.73 0.19 -4.67
CA LEU A 141 -8.46 0.61 -3.47
C LEU A 141 -9.40 -0.50 -2.99
N ARG A 142 -10.14 -1.13 -3.90
CA ARG A 142 -11.05 -2.24 -3.58
C ARG A 142 -10.31 -3.42 -2.97
N LEU A 143 -9.13 -3.77 -3.48
CA LEU A 143 -8.26 -4.79 -2.87
C LEU A 143 -7.81 -4.38 -1.46
N GLY A 144 -7.41 -3.11 -1.30
CA GLY A 144 -7.07 -2.54 0.01
C GLY A 144 -8.20 -2.65 1.02
N TYR A 145 -9.42 -2.30 0.60
CA TYR A 145 -10.63 -2.39 1.41
C TYR A 145 -10.97 -3.84 1.77
N ARG A 146 -10.88 -4.77 0.80
CA ARG A 146 -11.11 -6.20 1.04
C ARG A 146 -10.11 -6.73 2.07
N LYS A 147 -8.82 -6.46 1.88
CA LYS A 147 -7.77 -6.83 2.84
C LYS A 147 -8.05 -6.28 4.24
N ALA A 148 -8.46 -5.01 4.35
CA ALA A 148 -8.79 -4.41 5.63
C ALA A 148 -10.02 -5.07 6.29
N ALA A 149 -11.07 -5.37 5.51
CA ALA A 149 -12.26 -6.07 5.99
C ALA A 149 -11.93 -7.47 6.53
N VAL A 150 -11.13 -8.25 5.79
CA VAL A 150 -10.71 -9.60 6.20
C VAL A 150 -9.89 -9.56 7.48
N LEU A 151 -8.91 -8.66 7.55
CA LEU A 151 -8.07 -8.48 8.74
C LEU A 151 -8.83 -7.85 9.92
N GLY A 152 -9.95 -7.18 9.65
CA GLY A 152 -10.90 -6.70 10.65
C GLY A 152 -11.89 -7.78 11.12
N GLY A 153 -11.98 -8.91 10.43
CA GLY A 153 -12.94 -9.97 10.74
C GLY A 153 -14.37 -9.68 10.28
N ILE A 154 -14.53 -8.86 9.23
CA ILE A 154 -15.83 -8.56 8.64
C ILE A 154 -16.31 -9.77 7.81
N SER A 155 -17.51 -10.26 8.10
CA SER A 155 -18.14 -11.36 7.34
C SER A 155 -18.41 -10.97 5.88
N GLY A 156 -18.37 -11.95 4.98
CA GLY A 156 -18.58 -11.72 3.53
C GLY A 156 -17.40 -11.09 2.79
N ALA A 157 -16.30 -10.74 3.46
CA ALA A 157 -15.14 -10.12 2.79
C ALA A 157 -14.38 -11.08 1.84
N LEU A 158 -14.49 -12.39 2.07
CA LEU A 158 -13.87 -13.44 1.24
C LEU A 158 -14.86 -14.16 0.32
N GLU A 159 -16.15 -13.83 0.40
CA GLU A 159 -17.23 -14.52 -0.32
C GLU A 159 -17.57 -13.74 -1.59
N GLY A 160 -17.52 -14.41 -2.74
CA GLY A 160 -17.92 -13.88 -4.04
C GLY A 160 -17.47 -12.43 -4.32
N THR A 161 -18.43 -11.66 -4.84
CA THR A 161 -18.25 -10.25 -5.19
C THR A 161 -18.21 -9.37 -3.94
N PHE A 162 -17.07 -8.76 -3.64
CA PHE A 162 -16.90 -7.88 -2.47
C PHE A 162 -17.65 -6.56 -2.63
N GLN A 163 -18.84 -6.49 -2.03
CA GLN A 163 -19.80 -5.39 -2.18
C GLN A 163 -20.53 -5.10 -0.86
N GLY A 164 -21.44 -4.12 -0.88
CA GLY A 164 -22.36 -3.83 0.22
C GLY A 164 -21.65 -3.44 1.53
N VAL A 165 -22.14 -4.00 2.64
CA VAL A 165 -21.65 -3.69 4.00
C VAL A 165 -20.17 -4.05 4.17
N ALA A 166 -19.73 -5.18 3.61
CA ALA A 166 -18.34 -5.60 3.72
C ALA A 166 -17.38 -4.60 3.03
N LEU A 167 -17.79 -4.04 1.89
CA LEU A 167 -17.04 -3.00 1.19
C LEU A 167 -16.98 -1.69 2.00
N GLN A 168 -18.11 -1.26 2.57
CA GLN A 168 -18.17 -0.02 3.36
C GLN A 168 -17.32 -0.11 4.64
N GLU A 169 -17.43 -1.21 5.40
CA GLU A 169 -16.61 -1.44 6.59
C GLU A 169 -15.13 -1.63 6.23
N GLY A 170 -14.85 -2.34 5.13
CA GLY A 170 -13.49 -2.47 4.59
C GLY A 170 -12.87 -1.12 4.28
N LYS A 171 -13.61 -0.23 3.62
CA LYS A 171 -13.19 1.15 3.35
C LYS A 171 -12.91 1.91 4.65
N ARG A 172 -13.82 1.86 5.62
CA ARG A 172 -13.65 2.55 6.92
C ARG A 172 -12.37 2.10 7.63
N LEU A 173 -12.15 0.78 7.75
CA LEU A 173 -10.96 0.20 8.39
C LEU A 173 -9.68 0.55 7.64
N TYR A 174 -9.75 0.58 6.31
CA TYR A 174 -8.63 0.94 5.48
C TYR A 174 -8.26 2.42 5.62
N ASP A 175 -9.24 3.32 5.56
CA ASP A 175 -9.05 4.76 5.71
C ASP A 175 -8.43 5.08 7.09
N GLU A 176 -8.89 4.42 8.16
CA GLU A 176 -8.31 4.52 9.50
C GLU A 176 -6.84 4.07 9.53
N LYS A 177 -6.52 2.94 8.89
CA LYS A 177 -5.14 2.45 8.76
C LYS A 177 -4.25 3.42 7.98
N MET A 178 -4.75 3.99 6.89
CA MET A 178 -3.99 4.93 6.07
C MET A 178 -3.74 6.24 6.81
N LYS A 179 -4.70 6.69 7.61
CA LYS A 179 -4.53 7.84 8.52
C LYS A 179 -3.45 7.58 9.57
N ASP A 180 -3.46 6.43 10.24
CA ASP A 180 -2.40 6.04 11.20
C ASP A 180 -1.02 5.98 10.54
N LEU A 181 -0.92 5.50 9.30
CA LEU A 181 0.33 5.52 8.55
C LEU A 181 0.81 6.93 8.22
N ASP A 182 -0.11 7.83 7.86
CA ASP A 182 0.21 9.23 7.56
C ASP A 182 0.65 9.98 8.82
N GLU A 183 -0.02 9.76 9.95
CA GLU A 183 0.38 10.30 11.27
C GLU A 183 1.77 9.82 11.70
N LYS A 184 2.06 8.52 11.53
CA LYS A 184 3.39 7.95 11.81
C LYS A 184 4.46 8.56 10.90
N TYR A 185 4.14 8.79 9.63
CA TYR A 185 5.05 9.42 8.69
C TYR A 185 5.32 10.87 9.08
N LYS A 186 4.27 11.66 9.35
CA LYS A 186 4.37 13.05 9.84
C LYS A 186 5.26 13.15 11.07
N LYS A 187 5.09 12.26 12.05
CA LYS A 187 5.93 12.24 13.26
C LYS A 187 7.42 12.01 12.95
N LYS A 188 7.72 11.20 11.92
CA LYS A 188 9.11 10.89 11.52
C LYS A 188 9.72 11.97 10.62
N HIS A 189 8.89 12.69 9.86
CA HIS A 189 9.33 13.62 8.82
C HIS A 189 8.86 15.06 9.11
N GLU A 190 8.95 15.49 10.37
CA GLU A 190 8.76 16.89 10.80
C GLU A 190 7.43 17.49 10.33
N GLY A 191 6.35 16.72 10.40
CA GLY A 191 5.01 17.15 10.03
C GLY A 191 4.68 17.07 8.54
N ARG A 192 5.62 16.63 7.68
CA ARG A 192 5.33 16.41 6.25
C ARG A 192 4.37 15.24 6.06
N SER A 193 3.36 15.42 5.22
CA SER A 193 2.46 14.33 4.81
C SER A 193 3.20 13.27 4.00
N ARG A 194 2.72 12.03 4.06
CA ARG A 194 3.28 10.95 3.24
C ARG A 194 3.06 11.27 1.76
N PRO A 195 4.08 11.12 0.90
CA PRO A 195 3.88 11.29 -0.53
C PRO A 195 2.82 10.30 -1.03
N GLY A 196 1.87 10.82 -1.82
CA GLY A 196 0.85 10.01 -2.50
C GLY A 196 1.47 9.08 -3.54
N PRO A 197 0.73 8.07 -4.03
CA PRO A 197 1.20 7.32 -5.18
C PRO A 197 1.16 8.23 -6.40
N GLU A 198 2.14 8.08 -7.29
CA GLU A 198 2.04 8.73 -8.59
C GLU A 198 0.88 8.11 -9.36
N THR A 199 0.00 8.98 -9.87
CA THR A 199 -1.20 8.58 -10.59
C THR A 199 -1.18 9.23 -11.97
N TYR A 200 -1.47 8.43 -12.98
CA TYR A 200 -1.58 8.87 -14.36
C TYR A 200 -3.04 8.79 -14.76
N ARG A 201 -3.61 9.89 -15.27
CA ARG A 201 -4.96 9.86 -15.85
C ARG A 201 -4.85 9.62 -17.34
N ILE A 202 -5.57 8.64 -17.86
CA ILE A 202 -5.71 8.41 -19.30
C ILE A 202 -6.64 9.50 -19.86
N VAL A 203 -6.20 10.29 -20.83
CA VAL A 203 -6.94 11.46 -21.34
C VAL A 203 -6.93 11.45 -22.86
N ALA A 204 -8.08 11.48 -23.52
CA ALA A 204 -8.16 11.59 -24.97
C ALA A 204 -7.56 12.93 -25.47
N LYS A 205 -6.66 12.86 -26.46
CA LYS A 205 -6.11 14.00 -27.19
C LYS A 205 -7.21 14.75 -27.89
N LYS A 206 -7.13 16.08 -27.83
CA LYS A 206 -7.86 16.93 -28.75
C LYS A 206 -7.12 17.02 -30.09
N LYS A 207 -7.87 17.13 -31.19
CA LYS A 207 -7.31 17.48 -32.50
C LYS A 207 -6.69 18.88 -32.40
N GLY A 208 -5.39 19.03 -32.63
CA GLY A 208 -4.76 20.34 -32.84
C GLY A 208 -3.51 20.70 -32.01
N THR A 209 -3.09 19.91 -31.02
CA THR A 209 -1.84 20.20 -30.27
C THR A 209 -0.63 19.67 -31.03
N THR A 210 -0.06 20.55 -31.84
CA THR A 210 1.17 20.40 -32.62
C THR A 210 2.44 20.60 -31.80
N ARG A 211 3.47 19.77 -32.10
CA ARG A 211 4.92 20.10 -32.07
C ARG A 211 5.63 20.31 -30.74
N ARG A 212 5.23 19.67 -29.63
CA ARG A 212 6.18 19.54 -28.50
C ARG A 212 7.00 18.27 -28.64
N PRO A 213 8.35 18.34 -28.60
CA PRO A 213 9.18 17.15 -28.58
C PRO A 213 8.84 16.28 -27.36
N ARG A 214 8.88 14.96 -27.56
CA ARG A 214 8.49 13.98 -26.53
C ARG A 214 9.42 14.11 -25.32
N PRO A 215 8.91 14.03 -24.08
CA PRO A 215 9.77 13.99 -22.90
C PRO A 215 10.70 12.77 -22.99
N PHE A 216 11.95 12.93 -22.57
CA PHE A 216 12.90 11.82 -22.54
C PHE A 216 12.34 10.67 -21.68
N GLY A 217 12.54 9.42 -22.11
CA GLY A 217 11.94 8.26 -21.45
C GLY A 217 10.43 8.14 -21.66
N SER A 218 9.90 8.41 -22.84
CA SER A 218 8.47 8.23 -23.11
C SER A 218 8.20 7.39 -24.36
N TRP A 219 7.11 6.63 -24.35
CA TRP A 219 6.69 5.80 -25.49
C TRP A 219 5.18 5.78 -25.65
N TRP A 220 4.72 5.30 -26.81
CA TRP A 220 3.33 5.28 -27.22
C TRP A 220 2.74 3.88 -27.07
N GLU A 221 1.76 3.71 -26.18
CA GLU A 221 1.06 2.44 -25.92
C GLU A 221 -0.34 2.45 -26.56
N SER A 222 -0.82 1.35 -27.15
CA SER A 222 -2.12 1.36 -27.83
C SER A 222 -3.28 1.44 -26.83
N VAL A 223 -4.27 2.31 -27.06
CA VAL A 223 -5.50 2.39 -26.24
C VAL A 223 -6.71 2.00 -27.07
N TYR A 224 -7.68 1.39 -26.41
CA TYR A 224 -8.88 0.84 -27.00
C TYR A 224 -10.14 1.33 -26.27
N GLU A 225 -11.25 1.39 -26.98
CA GLU A 225 -12.59 1.67 -26.46
C GLU A 225 -13.55 0.69 -27.12
N ASN A 226 -14.34 -0.05 -26.34
CA ASN A 226 -15.24 -1.09 -26.83
C ASN A 226 -14.54 -2.09 -27.78
N GLY A 227 -13.36 -2.57 -27.38
CA GLY A 227 -12.54 -3.51 -28.16
C GLY A 227 -11.82 -2.91 -29.37
N LYS A 228 -12.20 -1.71 -29.83
CA LYS A 228 -11.62 -1.04 -31.00
C LYS A 228 -10.43 -0.16 -30.60
N LYS A 229 -9.31 -0.25 -31.32
CA LYS A 229 -8.16 0.64 -31.10
C LYS A 229 -8.56 2.07 -31.45
N ILE A 230 -8.48 2.96 -30.47
CA ILE A 230 -8.84 4.38 -30.64
C ILE A 230 -7.62 5.29 -30.71
N GLY A 231 -6.43 4.81 -30.35
CA GLY A 231 -5.22 5.62 -30.43
C GLY A 231 -4.01 5.04 -29.70
N TYR A 232 -3.12 5.93 -29.29
CA TYR A 232 -1.88 5.65 -28.59
C TYR A 232 -1.76 6.54 -27.34
N TRP A 233 -1.11 6.10 -26.28
CA TRP A 233 -0.94 6.80 -25.02
C TRP A 233 0.54 6.99 -24.73
N LEU A 234 0.96 8.23 -24.48
CA LEU A 234 2.31 8.59 -24.14
C LEU A 234 2.54 8.24 -22.67
N VAL A 235 3.13 7.07 -22.45
CA VAL A 235 3.61 6.64 -21.14
C VAL A 235 4.90 7.38 -20.84
N LEU A 236 5.04 7.89 -19.61
CA LEU A 236 6.28 8.50 -19.14
C LEU A 236 7.00 7.56 -18.17
N HIS A 237 8.31 7.50 -18.32
CA HIS A 237 9.24 6.77 -17.48
C HIS A 237 9.63 7.58 -16.23
N PHE A 238 8.80 7.55 -15.19
CA PHE A 238 9.29 7.91 -13.86
C PHE A 238 9.09 6.72 -12.93
N ASP A 239 10.17 5.95 -12.77
CA ASP A 239 10.36 5.00 -11.68
C ASP A 239 10.98 5.78 -10.51
N PRO A 240 10.29 5.98 -9.38
CA PRO A 240 10.78 6.80 -8.28
C PRO A 240 11.92 6.16 -7.46
N ASP A 241 12.40 4.98 -7.85
CA ASP A 241 13.58 4.34 -7.23
C ASP A 241 14.81 4.32 -8.17
N ALA A 242 14.75 4.97 -9.35
CA ALA A 242 15.94 5.28 -10.16
C ALA A 242 16.55 6.60 -9.68
N ASP A 243 17.66 6.49 -8.95
CA ASP A 243 18.40 7.60 -8.33
C ASP A 243 18.99 8.56 -9.38
N GLU A 244 18.29 9.65 -9.75
CA GLU A 244 18.85 10.71 -10.59
C GLU A 244 18.38 12.12 -10.19
N GLY A 245 19.15 12.77 -9.30
CA GLY A 245 19.44 14.20 -9.35
C GLY A 245 18.29 15.23 -9.34
N PRO A 246 18.60 16.54 -9.48
CA PRO A 246 17.59 17.58 -9.53
C PRO A 246 16.87 17.53 -10.89
N SER A 247 15.68 16.95 -10.92
CA SER A 247 14.89 16.80 -12.14
C SER A 247 14.51 18.16 -12.74
N PRO A 248 14.63 18.36 -14.08
CA PRO A 248 14.14 19.56 -14.76
C PRO A 248 12.61 19.68 -14.66
N PRO A 249 12.04 20.89 -14.84
CA PRO A 249 10.60 21.12 -14.66
C PRO A 249 9.79 20.17 -15.57
N HIS A 250 8.98 19.34 -14.92
CA HIS A 250 8.10 18.39 -15.59
C HIS A 250 7.21 19.12 -16.61
N PRO A 251 7.02 18.59 -17.83
CA PRO A 251 6.04 19.15 -18.75
C PRO A 251 4.67 19.15 -18.08
N SER A 252 3.93 20.25 -18.24
CA SER A 252 2.54 20.40 -17.80
C SER A 252 1.73 19.15 -18.16
N ARG A 253 0.71 18.85 -17.33
CA ARG A 253 -0.24 17.71 -17.40
C ARG A 253 -1.05 17.59 -18.72
N GLU A 254 -0.59 18.17 -19.81
CA GLU A 254 -1.33 18.36 -21.05
C GLU A 254 -1.08 17.20 -22.02
N GLU A 255 -2.19 16.51 -22.33
CA GLU A 255 -2.46 15.70 -23.53
C GLU A 255 -1.41 14.65 -23.92
N ARG A 256 -1.57 13.44 -23.36
CA ARG A 256 -0.72 12.28 -23.63
C ARG A 256 -1.35 11.22 -24.52
N PHE A 257 -2.64 11.27 -24.86
CA PHE A 257 -3.18 10.35 -25.86
C PHE A 257 -2.88 10.87 -27.28
N TRP A 258 -2.98 10.01 -28.28
CA TRP A 258 -2.84 10.26 -29.70
C TRP A 258 -3.89 9.46 -30.45
N PRO A 259 -4.99 10.07 -30.93
CA PRO A 259 -6.09 9.36 -31.56
C PRO A 259 -5.61 8.71 -32.84
N ILE A 260 -6.17 7.55 -33.18
CA ILE A 260 -5.81 6.80 -34.38
C ILE A 260 -6.12 7.58 -35.66
N GLU A 261 -7.09 8.50 -35.61
CA GLU A 261 -7.42 9.43 -36.69
C GLU A 261 -6.28 10.38 -37.06
N ASN A 262 -5.35 10.62 -36.12
CA ASN A 262 -4.16 11.43 -36.37
C ASN A 262 -3.00 10.59 -36.92
N GLY A 263 -3.27 9.35 -37.35
CA GLY A 263 -2.25 8.40 -37.80
C GLY A 263 -1.42 7.83 -36.64
N ARG A 264 -0.34 7.14 -36.98
CA ARG A 264 0.64 6.68 -36.00
C ARG A 264 1.43 7.91 -35.51
N PRO A 265 1.59 8.11 -34.19
CA PRO A 265 2.40 9.22 -33.71
C PRO A 265 3.83 9.08 -34.22
N ASP A 266 4.44 10.22 -34.56
CA ASP A 266 5.84 10.28 -34.96
C ASP A 266 6.76 9.83 -33.82
N TRP A 267 7.85 9.17 -34.22
CA TRP A 267 8.94 8.70 -33.35
C TRP A 267 9.77 9.90 -32.92
#